data_AF-A0A6G4N4R9-F1
#
_entry.id   AF-A0A6G4N4R9-F1
#
_cell.length_a   1.000
_cell.length_b   1.000
_cell.length_c   1.000
_cell.angle_alpha   90.00
_cell.angle_beta   90.00
_cell.angle_gamma   90.00
#
_symmetry.space_group_name_H-M   'P 1'
#
loop_
_entity.id
_entity.type
_entity.pdbx_description
1 polymer ?
#
loop_
_entity_poly.entity_id
_entity_poly.type
_entity_poly.pdbx_seq_one_letter_code
_entity_poly.pdbx_strand_id
1 'polypeptide(L)'
;MLSTFLFILLLYITYRKNKIVYAPISLFLIIFSSWYLHYSQQAIFNYINYIERNSQFNERAQVIQIQRQGSDTYKGRLSLKNEIYPFF
;
A
#
# COMPACT_ATOMS: atom_id res chain seq x y z
N MET A 1 7.93 6.97 -12.00
CA MET A 1 7.59 7.60 -13.29
C MET A 1 7.02 9.00 -13.08
N LEU A 2 5.91 9.17 -12.36
CA LEU A 2 5.34 10.51 -12.10
C LEU A 2 6.23 11.39 -11.18
N SER A 3 6.82 10.81 -10.13
CA SER A 3 7.68 11.55 -9.19
C SER A 3 8.96 12.09 -9.84
N THR A 4 9.58 11.29 -10.71
CA THR A 4 10.76 11.68 -11.49
C THR A 4 10.45 12.79 -12.49
N PHE A 5 9.28 12.74 -13.15
CA PHE A 5 8.83 13.81 -14.05
C PHE A 5 8.61 15.13 -13.30
N LEU A 6 7.93 15.08 -12.15
CA LEU A 6 7.71 16.25 -11.30
C LEU A 6 9.02 16.87 -10.81
N PHE A 7 10.01 16.04 -10.45
CA PHE A 7 11.32 16.49 -10.01
C PHE A 7 12.09 17.26 -11.11
N ILE A 8 12.11 16.71 -12.33
CA ILE A 8 12.77 17.34 -13.49
C ILE A 8 12.07 18.66 -13.85
N LEU A 9 10.74 18.70 -13.79
CA LEU A 9 9.95 19.91 -14.04
C LEU A 9 10.27 21.01 -13.00
N LEU A 10 10.44 20.62 -11.73
CA LEU A 10 10.78 21.54 -10.64
C LEU A 10 12.19 22.13 -10.81
N LEU A 11 13.16 21.30 -11.20
CA LEU A 11 14.51 21.74 -11.56
C LEU A 11 14.49 22.71 -12.74
N TYR A 12 13.70 22.43 -13.77
CA TYR A 12 13.57 23.29 -14.95
C TYR A 12 13.01 24.69 -14.60
N ILE A 13 11.96 24.75 -13.77
CA ILE A 13 11.37 26.02 -13.31
C ILE A 13 12.38 26.84 -12.49
N THR A 14 13.13 26.16 -11.63
CA THR A 14 14.14 26.76 -10.74
C THR A 14 15.33 27.31 -11.55
N TYR A 15 15.77 26.57 -12.56
CA TYR A 15 16.86 26.94 -13.46
C TYR A 15 16.52 28.16 -14.33
N ARG A 16 15.32 28.20 -14.93
CA ARG A 16 14.92 29.28 -15.85
C ARG A 16 14.78 30.64 -15.18
N LYS A 17 14.45 30.70 -13.88
CA LYS A 17 14.15 31.97 -13.18
C LYS A 17 15.34 32.62 -12.48
N ASN A 18 16.55 32.07 -12.55
CA ASN A 18 17.79 32.63 -11.95
C ASN A 18 17.60 33.15 -10.50
N LYS A 19 16.70 32.51 -9.75
CA LYS A 19 16.27 32.95 -8.41
C LYS A 19 16.86 31.96 -7.43
N ILE A 20 18.01 32.33 -6.87
CA ILE A 20 18.76 31.63 -5.80
C ILE A 20 17.84 31.16 -4.65
N VAL A 21 16.71 31.83 -4.44
CA VAL A 21 15.68 31.51 -3.44
C VAL A 21 14.99 30.15 -3.69
N TYR A 22 14.85 29.69 -4.93
CA TYR A 22 14.14 28.43 -5.22
C TYR A 22 15.03 27.19 -5.06
N ALA A 23 16.35 27.33 -5.13
CA ALA A 23 17.28 26.24 -4.88
C ALA A 23 17.12 25.62 -3.47
N PRO A 24 17.15 26.39 -2.35
CA PRO A 24 16.96 25.83 -1.02
C PRO A 24 15.52 25.30 -0.80
N ILE A 25 14.51 25.91 -1.41
CA ILE A 25 13.11 25.44 -1.32
C ILE A 25 12.96 24.08 -2.01
N SER A 26 13.54 23.92 -3.20
CA SER A 26 13.53 22.64 -3.92
C SER A 26 14.30 21.57 -3.13
N LEU A 27 15.46 21.90 -2.57
CA LEU A 27 16.24 20.99 -1.74
C LEU A 27 15.47 20.56 -0.48
N PHE A 28 14.79 21.50 0.18
CA PHE A 28 13.94 21.23 1.34
C PHE A 28 12.78 20.28 0.99
N LEU A 29 12.10 20.50 -0.14
CA LEU A 29 11.03 19.62 -0.63
C LEU A 29 11.54 18.20 -0.91
N ILE A 30 12.74 18.07 -1.47
CA ILE A 30 13.36 16.77 -1.76
C ILE A 30 13.70 16.02 -0.47
N ILE A 31 14.29 16.71 0.51
CA ILE A 31 14.63 16.12 1.80
C ILE A 31 13.35 15.68 2.54
N PHE A 32 12.34 16.56 2.59
CA PHE A 32 11.09 16.29 3.30
C PHE A 32 10.29 15.15 2.64
N SER A 33 10.20 15.13 1.32
CA SER A 33 9.52 14.04 0.60
C SER A 33 10.25 12.70 0.78
N SER A 34 11.59 12.70 0.76
CA SER A 34 12.38 11.49 0.98
C SER A 34 12.21 10.96 2.40
N TRP A 35 12.24 11.84 3.40
CA TRP A 35 11.96 11.51 4.79
C TRP A 35 10.57 10.90 4.96
N TYR A 36 9.53 11.56 4.41
CA TYR A 36 8.16 11.08 4.49
C TYR A 36 8.00 9.69 3.87
N LEU A 37 8.56 9.48 2.68
CA LEU A 37 8.52 8.17 2.01
C LEU A 37 9.20 7.09 2.85
N HIS A 38 10.36 7.38 3.43
CA HIS A 38 11.07 6.44 4.29
C HIS A 38 10.23 6.02 5.51
N TYR A 39 9.66 6.99 6.24
CA TYR A 39 8.80 6.71 7.38
C TYR A 39 7.53 5.95 6.99
N SER A 40 6.91 6.30 5.86
CA SER A 40 5.72 5.57 5.38
C SER A 40 6.05 4.11 5.05
N GLN A 41 7.22 3.85 4.45
CA GLN A 41 7.66 2.49 4.14
C GLN A 41 7.92 1.69 5.42
N GLN A 42 8.53 2.31 6.43
CA GLN A 42 8.77 1.68 7.71
C GLN A 42 7.46 1.36 8.46
N ALA A 43 6.49 2.27 8.42
CA ALA A 43 5.16 2.04 9.00
C ALA A 43 4.42 0.88 8.31
N ILE A 44 4.48 0.82 6.97
CA ILE A 44 3.90 -0.29 6.19
C ILE A 44 4.59 -1.61 6.54
N PHE A 45 5.91 -1.63 6.60
CA PHE A 45 6.68 -2.84 6.96
C PHE A 45 6.34 -3.34 8.37
N ASN A 46 6.23 -2.45 9.34
CA ASN A 46 5.83 -2.79 10.71
C ASN A 46 4.40 -3.34 10.76
N TYR A 47 3.49 -2.78 9.97
CA TYR A 47 2.11 -3.26 9.88
C TYR A 47 2.01 -4.65 9.23
N ILE A 48 2.77 -4.90 8.16
CA ILE A 48 2.86 -6.23 7.52
C ILE A 48 3.40 -7.25 8.52
N ASN A 49 4.50 -6.93 9.21
CA ASN A 49 5.06 -7.78 10.25
C ASN A 49 4.07 -8.04 11.39
N TYR A 50 3.26 -7.05 11.76
CA TYR A 50 2.19 -7.23 12.74
C TYR A 50 1.13 -8.20 12.23
N ILE A 51 0.66 -8.07 10.98
CA ILE A 51 -0.29 -9.03 10.39
C ILE A 51 0.30 -10.45 10.36
N GLU A 52 1.54 -10.59 9.89
CA GLU A 52 2.21 -11.88 9.73
C GLU A 52 2.42 -12.60 11.08
N ARG A 53 2.75 -11.84 12.13
CA ARG A 53 2.94 -12.39 13.48
C ARG A 53 1.64 -12.66 14.23
N ASN A 54 0.53 -12.02 13.85
CA ASN A 54 -0.77 -12.27 14.49
C ASN A 54 -1.48 -13.44 13.80
N SER A 55 -1.39 -14.62 14.43
CA SER A 55 -2.01 -15.86 13.95
C SER A 55 -3.51 -15.71 13.66
N GLN A 56 -4.22 -14.82 14.38
CA GLN A 56 -5.64 -14.55 14.16
C GLN A 56 -5.99 -13.98 12.78
N PHE A 57 -5.05 -13.36 12.07
CA PHE A 57 -5.26 -12.92 10.67
C PHE A 57 -4.94 -14.04 9.67
N ASN A 58 -3.93 -14.85 9.96
CA ASN A 58 -3.57 -16.04 9.17
C ASN A 58 -4.53 -17.22 9.39
N GLU A 59 -5.32 -17.21 10.47
CA GLU A 59 -6.32 -18.22 10.82
C GLU A 59 -7.73 -17.88 10.35
N ARG A 60 -7.90 -16.81 9.56
CA ARG A 60 -9.21 -16.47 9.02
C ARG A 60 -9.51 -17.35 7.82
N ALA A 61 -10.64 -18.05 7.90
CA ALA A 61 -11.19 -18.76 6.77
C ALA A 61 -11.61 -17.76 5.67
N GLN A 62 -11.11 -17.93 4.45
CA GLN A 62 -11.46 -17.10 3.30
C GLN A 62 -12.53 -17.80 2.46
N VAL A 63 -13.60 -17.10 2.12
CA VAL A 63 -14.60 -17.63 1.18
C VAL A 63 -14.00 -17.63 -0.23
N ILE A 64 -13.84 -18.83 -0.81
CA ILE A 64 -13.28 -19.01 -2.16
C ILE A 64 -14.38 -19.16 -3.20
N GLN A 65 -15.53 -19.71 -2.79
CA GLN A 65 -16.64 -20.01 -3.68
C GLN A 65 -17.96 -19.88 -2.92
N ILE A 66 -18.93 -19.20 -3.53
CA ILE A 66 -20.32 -19.12 -3.06
C ILE A 66 -21.24 -19.42 -4.25
N GLN A 67 -22.25 -20.24 -4.01
CA GLN A 67 -23.33 -20.55 -4.93
C GLN A 67 -24.66 -20.48 -4.19
N ARG A 68 -25.64 -19.80 -4.79
CA ARG A 68 -27.00 -19.75 -4.26
C ARG A 68 -27.66 -21.12 -4.45
N GLN A 69 -28.19 -21.69 -3.37
CA GLN A 69 -28.85 -23.01 -3.37
C GLN A 69 -30.38 -22.89 -3.23
N GLY A 70 -30.90 -21.79 -2.68
CA GLY A 70 -32.34 -21.52 -2.51
C GLY A 70 -32.66 -20.03 -2.53
N SER A 71 -33.88 -19.65 -2.07
CA SER A 71 -34.27 -18.24 -1.99
C SER A 71 -33.28 -17.45 -1.12
N ASP A 72 -32.85 -18.02 0.01
CA ASP A 72 -32.00 -17.33 0.99
C ASP A 72 -30.81 -18.16 1.48
N THR A 73 -30.53 -19.31 0.85
CA THR A 73 -29.41 -20.19 1.23
C THR A 73 -28.27 -20.16 0.22
N TYR A 74 -27.05 -20.18 0.75
CA TYR A 74 -25.81 -20.18 -0.02
C TYR A 74 -24.91 -21.30 0.46
N LYS A 75 -24.49 -22.14 -0.49
CA LYS A 75 -23.45 -23.15 -0.28
C LYS A 75 -22.12 -22.62 -0.80
N GLY A 76 -21.03 -23.05 -0.21
CA GLY A 76 -19.73 -22.54 -0.60
C GLY A 76 -18.55 -23.34 -0.08
N ARG A 77 -17.36 -22.78 -0.32
CA ARG A 77 -16.09 -23.33 0.13
C ARG A 77 -15.29 -22.24 0.82
N LEU A 78 -14.76 -22.59 1.98
CA LEU A 78 -13.83 -21.79 2.77
C LEU A 78 -12.42 -22.36 2.59
N SER A 79 -11.41 -21.50 2.48
CA SER A 79 -9.99 -21.86 2.61
C SER A 79 -9.50 -21.49 3.98
N LEU A 80 -8.87 -22.42 4.68
CA LEU A 80 -8.15 -22.15 5.92
C LEU A 80 -6.82 -22.88 5.85
N LYS A 81 -5.68 -22.16 5.94
CA LYS A 81 -4.34 -22.77 5.98
C LYS A 81 -4.10 -23.83 4.88
N ASN A 82 -4.52 -23.53 3.64
CA ASN A 82 -4.45 -24.40 2.46
C ASN A 82 -5.40 -25.62 2.45
N GLU A 83 -6.27 -25.76 3.45
CA GLU A 83 -7.33 -26.76 3.46
C GLU A 83 -8.66 -26.13 3.03
N ILE A 84 -9.51 -26.93 2.37
CA ILE A 84 -10.79 -26.48 1.82
C ILE A 84 -11.92 -27.12 2.59
N TYR A 85 -12.76 -26.29 3.21
CA TYR A 85 -13.90 -26.70 4.02
C TYR A 85 -15.21 -26.33 3.30
N PRO A 86 -16.11 -27.28 3.03
CA PRO A 86 -17.43 -26.97 2.49
C PRO A 86 -18.36 -26.42 3.58
N PHE A 87 -19.26 -25.52 3.20
CA PHE A 87 -20.42 -25.14 4.02
C PHE A 87 -21.68 -25.15 3.16
N PHE A 88 -22.82 -25.44 3.78
CA PHE A 88 -24.10 -25.74 3.14
C PHE A 88 -25.22 -24.88 3.73
#